data_AF-A0A6I0B9M8-F1
#
_entry.id   AF-A0A6I0B9M8-F1
#
_cell.length_a   1.000
_cell.length_b   1.000
_cell.length_c   1.000
_cell.angle_alpha   90.00
_cell.angle_beta   90.00
_cell.angle_gamma   90.00
#
_symmetry.space_group_name_H-M   'P 1'
#
loop_
_entity.id
_entity.type
_entity.pdbx_description
1 polymer ?
#
loop_
_entity_poly.entity_id
_entity_poly.type
_entity_poly.pdbx_seq_one_letter_code
_entity_poly.pdbx_strand_id
1 'polypeptide(L)'
;METIKISEQELINALCVYIAEKRQVGPEEVLVELMYDDDYGFSAEVEVNGRKQILIQANLIEALRLLLDREYNVNSFAARLQLELDDEEGIYALAKFNNDEQ
;
A
#
# COMPACT_ATOMS: atom_id res chain seq x y z
N MET A 1 -16.31 -10.11 -11.84
CA MET A 1 -15.57 -9.15 -11.00
C MET A 1 -14.80 -9.94 -9.98
N GLU A 2 -13.48 -9.90 -10.07
CA GLU A 2 -12.56 -10.58 -9.15
C GLU A 2 -12.14 -9.61 -8.05
N THR A 3 -11.64 -10.15 -6.95
CA THR A 3 -11.16 -9.36 -5.81
C THR A 3 -9.89 -9.98 -5.26
N ILE A 4 -8.82 -9.19 -5.23
CA ILE A 4 -7.60 -9.54 -4.51
C ILE A 4 -7.64 -8.82 -3.17
N LYS A 5 -7.46 -9.58 -2.09
CA LYS A 5 -7.23 -9.04 -0.75
C LYS A 5 -5.73 -8.96 -0.53
N ILE A 6 -5.24 -7.75 -0.26
CA ILE A 6 -3.84 -7.44 0.02
C ILE A 6 -3.76 -7.25 1.53
N SER A 7 -3.04 -8.14 2.20
CA SER A 7 -2.90 -8.13 3.66
C SER A 7 -2.16 -6.90 4.17
N GLU A 8 -2.25 -6.64 5.48
CA GLU A 8 -1.51 -5.57 6.14
C GLU A 8 0.01 -5.67 5.89
N GLN A 9 0.56 -6.88 6.00
CA GLN A 9 1.98 -7.11 5.75
C GLN A 9 2.39 -6.83 4.30
N GLU A 10 1.54 -7.18 3.32
CA GLU A 10 1.80 -6.86 1.91
C GLU A 10 1.72 -5.36 1.65
N LEU A 11 0.77 -4.66 2.27
CA LEU A 11 0.67 -3.19 2.20
C LEU A 11 1.93 -2.54 2.80
N ILE A 12 2.39 -3.00 3.96
CA ILE A 12 3.66 -2.56 4.57
C ILE A 12 4.84 -2.81 3.61
N ASN A 13 4.96 -4.02 3.06
CA ASN A 13 6.04 -4.35 2.14
C ASN A 13 6.01 -3.49 0.88
N ALA A 14 4.83 -3.23 0.31
CA ALA A 14 4.66 -2.35 -0.83
C ALA A 14 5.12 -0.91 -0.52
N LEU A 15 4.83 -0.41 0.69
CA LEU A 15 5.31 0.90 1.14
C LEU A 15 6.83 0.94 1.35
N CYS A 16 7.42 -0.11 1.92
CA CYS A 16 8.88 -0.22 2.05
C CYS A 16 9.55 -0.13 0.68
N VAL A 17 9.08 -0.90 -0.31
CA VAL A 17 9.60 -0.87 -1.69
C VAL A 17 9.40 0.50 -2.33
N TYR A 18 8.20 1.09 -2.23
CA TYR A 18 7.87 2.40 -2.79
C TYR A 18 8.77 3.52 -2.25
N ILE A 19 9.05 3.52 -0.94
CA ILE A 19 9.93 4.52 -0.33
C ILE A 19 11.41 4.25 -0.62
N ALA A 20 11.83 2.99 -0.58
CA ALA A 20 13.19 2.59 -0.87
C ALA A 20 13.62 3.05 -2.26
N GLU A 21 12.78 2.87 -3.28
CA GLU A 21 13.04 3.36 -4.64
C GLU A 21 13.18 4.88 -4.70
N LYS A 22 12.30 5.62 -4.03
CA LYS A 22 12.35 7.10 -4.00
C LYS A 22 13.56 7.64 -3.24
N ARG A 23 14.06 6.89 -2.26
CA ARG A 23 15.18 7.28 -1.40
C ARG A 23 16.51 6.66 -1.82
N GLN A 24 16.51 5.75 -2.81
CA GLN A 24 17.67 5.00 -3.29
C GLN A 24 18.38 4.22 -2.17
N VAL A 25 17.59 3.52 -1.35
CA VAL A 25 18.04 2.64 -0.24
C VAL A 25 17.47 1.23 -0.41
N GLY A 26 17.88 0.28 0.43
CA GLY A 26 17.24 -1.04 0.51
C GLY A 26 15.86 -0.97 1.19
N PRO A 27 14.87 -1.80 0.78
CA PRO A 27 13.58 -1.90 1.47
C PRO A 27 13.71 -2.25 2.97
N GLU A 28 14.73 -3.01 3.34
CA GLU A 28 15.05 -3.37 4.72
C GLU A 28 15.51 -2.19 5.59
N GLU A 29 15.88 -1.07 4.95
CA GLU A 29 16.25 0.19 5.63
C GLU A 29 15.04 1.10 5.88
N VAL A 30 13.84 0.70 5.43
CA VAL A 30 12.59 1.45 5.58
C VAL A 30 11.74 0.82 6.66
N LEU A 31 11.42 1.60 7.70
CA LEU A 31 10.40 1.25 8.68
C LEU A 31 9.08 1.90 8.29
N VAL A 32 7.98 1.16 8.42
CA VAL A 32 6.63 1.62 8.10
C VAL A 32 5.71 1.27 9.24
N GLU A 33 4.90 2.22 9.68
CA GLU A 33 3.80 2.02 10.61
C GLU A 33 2.52 2.57 9.96
N LEU A 34 1.52 1.70 9.78
CA LEU A 34 0.23 2.12 9.24
C LEU A 34 -0.60 2.80 10.32
N MET A 35 -1.37 3.80 9.92
CA MET A 35 -2.19 4.60 10.83
C MET A 35 -3.57 4.81 10.22
N TYR A 36 -4.57 4.86 11.10
CA TYR A 36 -5.91 5.30 10.76
C TYR A 36 -6.42 6.20 11.89
N ASP A 37 -7.04 7.30 11.52
CA ASP A 37 -7.84 8.12 12.43
C ASP A 37 -9.06 8.71 11.69
N ASP A 38 -10.09 9.08 12.43
CA ASP A 38 -11.37 9.52 11.87
C ASP A 38 -11.30 10.89 11.17
N ASP A 39 -10.29 11.72 11.47
CA ASP A 39 -10.13 13.07 10.92
C ASP A 39 -9.31 13.07 9.62
N TYR A 40 -8.26 12.25 9.54
CA TYR A 40 -7.29 12.21 8.43
C TYR A 40 -7.34 10.91 7.61
N GLY A 41 -8.05 9.89 8.06
CA GLY A 41 -8.21 8.61 7.38
C GLY A 41 -6.93 7.77 7.39
N PHE A 42 -6.75 6.97 6.34
CA PHE A 42 -5.60 6.07 6.22
C PHE A 42 -4.31 6.84 5.90
N SER A 43 -3.26 6.56 6.67
CA SER A 43 -1.93 7.12 6.48
C SER A 43 -0.86 6.12 6.90
N ALA A 44 0.41 6.48 6.72
CA ALA A 44 1.52 5.71 7.26
C ALA A 44 2.65 6.64 7.71
N GLU A 45 3.28 6.36 8.85
CA GLU A 45 4.57 6.93 9.18
C GLU A 45 5.66 6.05 8.55
N VAL A 46 6.63 6.69 7.90
CA VAL A 46 7.82 6.01 7.37
C VAL A 46 9.08 6.62 7.96
N GLU A 47 10.04 5.78 8.33
CA GLU A 47 11.35 6.20 8.80
C GLU A 47 12.46 5.61 7.91
N VAL A 48 13.38 6.48 7.47
CA VAL A 48 14.59 6.08 6.74
C VAL A 48 15.77 6.88 7.30
N ASN A 49 16.83 6.19 7.75
CA ASN A 49 18.03 6.82 8.29
C ASN A 49 17.73 7.86 9.40
N GLY A 50 16.81 7.54 10.32
CA GLY A 50 16.40 8.41 11.43
C GLY A 50 15.53 9.61 11.02
N ARG A 51 15.06 9.67 9.76
CA ARG A 51 14.16 10.72 9.27
C ARG A 51 12.77 10.17 9.04
N LYS A 52 11.81 10.75 9.77
CA LYS A 52 10.39 10.39 9.70
C LYS A 52 9.64 11.25 8.68
N GLN A 53 8.65 10.65 8.03
CA GLN A 53 7.71 11.31 7.11
C GLN A 53 6.34 10.65 7.24
N ILE A 54 5.27 11.46 7.20
CA ILE A 54 3.91 10.93 7.06
C ILE A 54 3.54 10.83 5.57
N LEU A 55 3.02 9.67 5.18
CA LEU A 55 2.39 9.39 3.91
C LEU A 55 0.88 9.46 4.06
N ILE A 56 0.22 10.14 3.13
CA ILE A 56 -1.24 10.21 3.09
C ILE A 56 -1.81 9.05 2.27
N GLN A 57 -3.11 8.80 2.37
CA GLN A 57 -3.81 7.74 1.62
C GLN A 57 -3.45 7.68 0.13
N ALA A 58 -3.25 8.82 -0.55
CA ALA A 58 -2.84 8.83 -1.95
C ALA A 58 -1.50 8.12 -2.20
N ASN A 59 -0.53 8.23 -1.29
CA ASN A 59 0.74 7.51 -1.36
C ASN A 59 0.56 6.01 -1.17
N LEU A 60 -0.33 5.60 -0.26
CA LEU A 60 -0.67 4.18 -0.03
C LEU A 60 -1.28 3.58 -1.31
N ILE A 61 -2.19 4.30 -1.95
CA ILE A 61 -2.79 3.88 -3.24
C ILE A 61 -1.75 3.78 -4.34
N GLU A 62 -0.79 4.71 -4.44
CA GLU A 62 0.32 4.61 -5.41
C GLU A 62 1.19 3.37 -5.17
N ALA A 63 1.54 3.08 -3.92
CA ALA A 63 2.32 1.88 -3.58
C ALA A 63 1.56 0.58 -3.94
N LEU A 64 0.26 0.53 -3.63
CA LEU A 64 -0.59 -0.60 -4.00
C LEU A 64 -0.71 -0.79 -5.51
N ARG A 65 -0.75 0.30 -6.29
CA ARG A 65 -0.76 0.19 -7.75
C ARG A 65 0.52 -0.45 -8.29
N LEU A 66 1.67 -0.04 -7.77
CA LEU A 66 2.95 -0.65 -8.14
C LEU A 66 3.00 -2.14 -7.75
N LEU A 67 2.45 -2.51 -6.60
CA LEU A 67 2.32 -3.91 -6.19
C LEU A 67 1.46 -4.71 -7.18
N LEU A 68 0.31 -4.18 -7.58
CA LEU A 68 -0.59 -4.83 -8.54
C LEU A 68 0.09 -5.05 -9.90
N ASP A 69 0.79 -4.04 -10.42
CA ASP A 69 1.45 -4.14 -11.72
C ASP A 69 2.63 -5.12 -11.69
N ARG A 70 3.37 -5.20 -10.57
CA ARG A 70 4.61 -5.99 -10.47
C ARG A 70 4.40 -7.43 -10.02
N GLU A 71 3.60 -7.64 -8.99
CA GLU A 71 3.48 -8.96 -8.33
C GLU A 71 2.21 -9.69 -8.78
N TYR A 72 1.12 -8.96 -9.04
CA TYR A 72 -0.16 -9.56 -9.43
C TYR A 72 -0.39 -9.56 -10.95
N ASN A 73 0.42 -8.84 -11.73
CA ASN A 73 0.24 -8.64 -13.18
C ASN A 73 -1.20 -8.19 -13.53
N VAL A 74 -1.79 -7.35 -12.67
CA VAL A 74 -3.11 -6.76 -12.84
C VAL A 74 -2.94 -5.30 -13.21
N ASN A 75 -3.65 -4.84 -14.25
CA ASN A 75 -3.67 -3.43 -14.62
C ASN A 75 -4.17 -2.57 -13.45
N SER A 76 -3.24 -1.88 -12.80
CA SER A 76 -3.49 -1.12 -11.57
C SER A 76 -4.45 0.07 -11.75
N PHE A 77 -4.63 0.55 -12.98
CA PHE A 77 -5.58 1.63 -13.30
C PHE A 77 -6.99 1.12 -13.61
N ALA A 78 -7.14 -0.15 -14.01
CA ALA A 78 -8.44 -0.80 -14.14
C ALA A 78 -8.97 -1.31 -12.79
N ALA A 79 -8.08 -1.54 -11.82
CA ALA A 79 -8.45 -1.98 -10.48
C ALA A 79 -9.00 -0.84 -9.62
N ARG A 80 -10.16 -1.07 -8.99
CA ARG A 80 -10.69 -0.24 -7.91
C ARG A 80 -10.04 -0.66 -6.60
N LEU A 81 -9.24 0.23 -6.02
CA LEU A 81 -8.61 0.04 -4.71
C LEU A 81 -9.47 0.65 -3.59
N GLN A 82 -9.56 -0.08 -2.48
CA GLN A 82 -10.23 0.35 -1.24
C GLN A 82 -9.37 -0.12 -0.05
N LEU A 83 -9.09 0.80 0.87
CA LEU A 83 -8.48 0.47 2.17
C LEU A 83 -9.59 0.24 3.18
N GLU A 84 -9.37 -0.72 4.06
CA GLU A 84 -10.28 -1.11 5.14
C GLU A 84 -9.49 -1.27 6.43
N LEU A 85 -10.18 -1.06 7.55
CA LEU A 85 -9.66 -1.33 8.89
C LEU A 85 -10.50 -2.45 9.51
N ASP A 86 -9.83 -3.43 10.08
CA ASP A 86 -10.44 -4.52 10.85
C ASP A 86 -9.72 -4.69 12.19
N ASP A 87 -10.48 -5.02 13.23
CA ASP A 87 -9.97 -5.10 14.60
C ASP A 87 -8.97 -6.26 14.81
N GLU A 88 -9.05 -7.32 14.01
CA GLU A 88 -8.16 -8.48 14.10
C GLU A 88 -7.05 -8.44 13.05
N GLU A 89 -7.36 -8.02 11.83
CA GLU A 89 -6.42 -8.02 10.71
C GLU A 89 -5.65 -6.72 10.51
N GLY A 90 -6.01 -5.65 11.21
CA GLY A 90 -5.42 -4.33 11.02
C GLY A 90 -5.87 -3.68 9.70
N ILE A 91 -4.98 -2.90 9.08
CA ILE A 91 -5.29 -2.18 7.83
C ILE A 91 -4.96 -3.06 6.63
N TYR A 92 -5.95 -3.34 5.78
CA TYR A 92 -5.77 -4.12 4.55
C TYR A 92 -6.38 -3.42 3.34
N ALA A 93 -6.09 -3.92 2.14
CA ALA A 93 -6.64 -3.39 0.90
C ALA A 93 -7.42 -4.44 0.08
N LEU A 94 -8.43 -3.97 -0.64
CA LEU A 94 -9.19 -4.74 -1.62
C LEU A 94 -8.99 -4.13 -3.00
N ALA A 95 -8.51 -4.94 -3.95
CA ALA A 95 -8.41 -4.58 -5.36
C ALA A 95 -9.48 -5.32 -6.16
N LYS A 96 -10.45 -4.59 -6.73
CA LYS A 96 -11.56 -5.15 -7.51
C LYS A 96 -11.39 -4.81 -8.99
N PHE A 97 -11.43 -5.81 -9.86
CA PHE A 97 -11.26 -5.64 -11.31
C PHE A 97 -12.08 -6.67 -12.11
N ASN A 98 -12.23 -6.43 -13.41
CA ASN A 98 -12.83 -7.38 -14.34
C ASN A 98 -11.73 -8.09 -15.12
N ASN A 99 -11.86 -9.41 -15.26
CA ASN A 99 -10.82 -10.23 -15.88
C ASN A 99 -10.91 -10.24 -17.43
N ASP A 100 -11.86 -9.50 -17.99
CA ASP A 100 -12.11 -9.46 -19.44
C ASP A 100 -11.22 -8.45 -20.20
N GLU A 101 -10.32 -7.73 -19.50
CA GLU A 101 -9.46 -6.68 -20.08
C GLU A 101 -7.94 -7.03 -20.06
N GLN A 102 -7.58 -8.31 -19.89
CA GLN A 102 -6.20 -8.78 -20.05
C GLN A 102 -5.86 -9.12 -21.50
#